data_AF-A0A0W8D4D0-F1
#
_entry.id   AF-A0A0W8D4D0-F1
#
_cell.length_a   1.000
_cell.length_b   1.000
_cell.length_c   1.000
_cell.angle_alpha   90.00
_cell.angle_beta   90.00
_cell.angle_gamma   90.00
#
_symmetry.space_group_name_H-M   'P 1'
#
loop_
_entity.id
_entity.type
_entity.pdbx_description
1 polymer ?
#
loop_
_entity_poly.entity_id
_entity_poly.type
_entity_poly.pdbx_seq_one_letter_code
_entity_poly.pdbx_strand_id
1 'polypeptide(L)'
;MIWNKAELQTWQRKSHINSGLGKINTSIESLKDKTIQISCKTPGLEHTYLFRPNENVIYMSTYHTKEYEMGNLRFIARLARKPMDNPMVPECKIDNMTAIEGHDVFADSKGITASKFYSGIPFIDDKVHGVTGDAGGVFFIMSDYAYERSVGGPFFRDMNNQCTEANELTLCMFSDHTRFEDYRYGFHGPYALIFNDGKQPAVTDVDFDFFQDLNSQVSYRKRSVAPGPVLLPTRMAC
;
A
#
# COMPACT_ATOMS: atom_id res chain seq x y z
N MET A 1 3.74 0.58 -16.73
CA MET A 1 4.81 0.94 -15.77
C MET A 1 6.10 0.35 -16.32
N ILE A 2 6.99 1.17 -16.89
CA ILE A 2 8.21 0.66 -17.52
C ILE A 2 9.38 0.83 -16.56
N TRP A 3 10.06 -0.26 -16.23
CA TRP A 3 11.26 -0.27 -15.38
C TRP A 3 12.26 -1.29 -15.90
N ASN A 4 13.55 -0.93 -15.92
CA ASN A 4 14.63 -1.80 -16.38
C ASN A 4 14.32 -2.54 -17.72
N LYS A 5 13.78 -1.79 -18.69
CA LYS A 5 13.37 -2.29 -20.02
C LYS A 5 12.22 -3.32 -20.02
N ALA A 6 11.51 -3.50 -18.90
CA ALA A 6 10.36 -4.37 -18.78
C ALA A 6 9.05 -3.58 -18.55
N GLU A 7 7.95 -4.04 -19.14
CA GLU A 7 6.60 -3.60 -18.77
C GLU A 7 6.15 -4.37 -17.53
N LEU A 8 6.04 -3.66 -16.41
CA LEU A 8 5.68 -4.22 -15.12
C LEU A 8 4.18 -4.27 -14.89
N GLN A 9 3.36 -3.45 -15.55
CA GLN A 9 1.90 -3.51 -15.41
C GLN A 9 1.36 -4.72 -16.20
N THR A 10 0.61 -5.61 -15.55
CA THR A 10 -0.08 -6.67 -16.31
C THR A 10 -1.11 -6.07 -17.28
N TRP A 11 -1.28 -6.70 -18.44
CA TRP A 11 -2.26 -6.27 -19.44
C TRP A 11 -3.70 -6.63 -19.04
N GLN A 12 -3.87 -7.69 -18.22
CA GLN A 12 -5.17 -8.28 -17.87
C GLN A 12 -6.01 -7.40 -16.93
N ARG A 13 -5.36 -6.74 -15.96
CA ARG A 13 -6.01 -5.88 -14.96
C ARG A 13 -5.11 -4.72 -14.59
N LYS A 14 -5.68 -3.55 -14.31
CA LYS A 14 -4.91 -2.32 -14.02
C LYS A 14 -4.64 -2.15 -12.53
N SER A 15 -3.56 -1.46 -12.20
CA SER A 15 -3.29 -0.99 -10.84
C SER A 15 -4.20 0.19 -10.49
N HIS A 16 -4.80 0.17 -9.30
CA HIS A 16 -5.79 1.17 -8.89
C HIS A 16 -6.13 1.08 -7.40
N ILE A 17 -6.93 2.04 -6.92
CA ILE A 17 -7.69 1.89 -5.70
C ILE A 17 -8.73 0.77 -5.84
N ASN A 18 -8.77 -0.15 -4.87
CA ASN A 18 -9.73 -1.24 -4.72
C ASN A 18 -9.85 -2.14 -5.96
N SER A 19 -10.96 -2.01 -6.70
CA SER A 19 -11.23 -2.71 -7.97
C SER A 19 -11.38 -1.74 -9.14
N GLY A 20 -10.94 -0.49 -8.95
CA GLY A 20 -11.13 0.63 -9.85
C GLY A 20 -12.22 1.58 -9.36
N LEU A 21 -12.02 2.87 -9.59
CA LEU A 21 -12.95 3.93 -9.17
C LEU A 21 -14.09 4.15 -10.19
N GLY A 22 -14.15 3.36 -11.27
CA GLY A 22 -15.13 3.55 -12.33
C GLY A 22 -14.94 4.89 -13.05
N LYS A 23 -16.00 5.70 -13.13
CA LYS A 23 -15.97 7.02 -13.77
C LYS A 23 -15.36 8.04 -12.81
N ILE A 24 -14.27 8.66 -13.23
CA ILE A 24 -13.54 9.66 -12.46
C ILE A 24 -13.35 10.95 -13.24
N ASN A 25 -13.23 12.06 -12.50
CA ASN A 25 -12.68 13.30 -13.02
C ASN A 25 -11.18 13.29 -12.76
N THR A 26 -10.37 13.51 -13.80
CA THR A 26 -8.92 13.54 -13.69
C THR A 26 -8.38 14.92 -13.98
N SER A 27 -7.33 15.32 -13.27
CA SER A 27 -6.55 16.52 -13.54
C SER A 27 -5.07 16.22 -13.46
N ILE A 28 -4.29 16.91 -14.28
CA ILE A 28 -2.82 16.88 -14.26
C ILE A 28 -2.30 18.31 -14.07
N GLU A 29 -1.37 18.50 -13.15
CA GLU A 29 -0.77 19.80 -12.84
C GLU A 29 0.74 19.64 -12.68
N SER A 30 1.51 20.63 -13.15
CA SER A 30 2.93 20.78 -12.82
C SER A 30 3.07 21.79 -11.70
N LEU A 31 3.61 21.35 -10.56
CA LEU A 31 3.82 22.16 -9.37
C LEU A 31 5.09 23.03 -9.49
N LYS A 32 5.29 23.94 -8.54
CA LYS A 32 6.40 24.92 -8.57
C LYS A 32 7.79 24.28 -8.62
N ASP A 33 7.95 23.12 -7.98
CA ASP A 33 9.17 22.33 -7.91
C ASP A 33 9.32 21.34 -9.09
N LYS A 34 8.43 21.42 -10.10
CA LYS A 34 8.31 20.51 -11.25
C LYS A 34 7.74 19.13 -10.91
N THR A 35 7.22 18.92 -9.69
CA THR A 35 6.44 17.74 -9.37
C THR A 35 5.20 17.69 -10.26
N ILE A 36 4.94 16.56 -10.90
CA ILE A 36 3.70 16.33 -11.65
C ILE A 36 2.68 15.71 -10.69
N GLN A 37 1.57 16.40 -10.47
CA GLN A 37 0.44 15.88 -9.71
C GLN A 37 -0.64 15.38 -10.66
N ILE A 38 -1.13 14.16 -10.42
CA ILE A 38 -2.32 13.61 -11.06
C ILE A 38 -3.36 13.35 -9.97
N SER A 39 -4.51 14.03 -10.03
CA SER A 39 -5.64 13.79 -9.14
C SER A 39 -6.73 13.01 -9.86
N CYS A 40 -7.26 11.98 -9.20
CA CYS A 40 -8.38 11.15 -9.65
C CYS A 40 -9.52 11.28 -8.64
N LYS A 41 -10.62 11.92 -9.04
CA LYS A 41 -11.74 12.26 -8.15
C LYS A 41 -13.03 11.54 -8.54
N THR A 42 -13.73 11.04 -7.52
CA THR A 42 -15.11 10.53 -7.56
C THR A 42 -15.83 11.09 -6.32
N PRO A 43 -17.18 11.12 -6.24
CA PRO A 43 -17.86 11.50 -5.01
C PRO A 43 -17.30 10.73 -3.80
N GLY A 44 -16.93 11.48 -2.76
CA GLY A 44 -16.35 10.95 -1.53
C GLY A 44 -14.91 10.43 -1.59
N LEU A 45 -14.20 10.45 -2.72
CA LEU A 45 -12.80 10.00 -2.79
C LEU A 45 -11.96 10.77 -3.81
N GLU A 46 -10.76 11.19 -3.38
CA GLU A 46 -9.69 11.69 -4.24
C GLU A 46 -8.42 10.86 -4.01
N HIS A 47 -7.90 10.27 -5.08
CA HIS A 47 -6.60 9.62 -5.08
C HIS A 47 -5.62 10.45 -5.88
N THR A 48 -4.43 10.68 -5.34
CA THR A 48 -3.42 11.55 -5.93
C THR A 48 -2.14 10.75 -6.18
N TYR A 49 -1.58 10.89 -7.36
CA TYR A 49 -0.23 10.46 -7.70
C TYR A 49 0.67 11.69 -7.86
N LEU A 50 1.89 11.63 -7.35
CA LEU A 50 2.90 12.67 -7.51
C LEU A 50 4.18 12.04 -8.06
N PHE A 51 4.74 12.69 -9.09
CA PHE A 51 5.97 12.26 -9.75
C PHE A 51 6.99 13.39 -9.70
N ARG A 52 8.13 13.14 -9.09
CA ARG A 52 9.24 14.09 -8.98
C ARG A 52 10.29 13.82 -10.06
N PRO A 53 10.93 14.86 -10.62
CA PRO A 53 11.99 14.67 -11.61
C PRO A 53 13.14 13.82 -11.07
N ASN A 54 13.64 12.88 -11.88
CA ASN A 54 14.78 12.02 -11.58
C ASN A 54 14.58 11.05 -10.39
N GLU A 55 13.33 10.79 -10.01
CA GLU A 55 13.00 9.81 -8.99
C GLU A 55 12.26 8.62 -9.62
N ASN A 56 12.61 7.42 -9.17
CA ASN A 56 11.99 6.14 -9.50
C ASN A 56 10.85 5.81 -8.51
N VAL A 57 10.08 6.84 -8.13
CA VAL A 57 9.08 6.78 -7.06
C VAL A 57 7.76 7.35 -7.55
N ILE A 58 6.67 6.65 -7.24
CA ILE A 58 5.31 7.15 -7.37
C ILE A 58 4.80 7.44 -5.95
N TYR A 59 4.74 8.71 -5.59
CA TYR A 59 4.17 9.11 -4.31
C TYR A 59 2.65 9.15 -4.42
N MET A 60 1.96 8.70 -3.39
CA MET A 60 0.52 8.53 -3.40
C MET A 60 -0.12 8.96 -2.08
N SER A 61 -1.36 9.39 -2.20
CA SER A 61 -2.25 9.62 -1.07
C SER A 61 -3.69 9.40 -1.47
N THR A 62 -4.55 9.09 -0.50
CA THR A 62 -5.98 8.93 -0.75
C THR A 62 -6.78 9.70 0.29
N TYR A 63 -7.49 10.73 -0.14
CA TYR A 63 -8.49 11.39 0.68
C TYR A 63 -9.84 10.72 0.46
N HIS A 64 -10.54 10.38 1.54
CA HIS A 64 -11.90 9.85 1.46
C HIS A 64 -12.83 10.46 2.51
N THR A 65 -14.13 10.47 2.23
CA THR A 65 -15.18 10.92 3.14
C THR A 65 -16.23 9.83 3.32
N LYS A 66 -17.19 10.07 4.22
CA LYS A 66 -18.34 9.18 4.43
C LYS A 66 -19.19 8.93 3.17
N GLU A 67 -19.06 9.76 2.14
CA GLU A 67 -19.77 9.56 0.87
C GLU A 67 -19.21 8.39 0.06
N TYR A 68 -17.99 7.94 0.39
CA TYR A 68 -17.34 6.76 -0.17
C TYR A 68 -17.07 5.75 0.94
N GLU A 69 -18.13 5.12 1.45
CA GLU A 69 -18.03 4.09 2.48
C GLU A 69 -18.00 2.69 1.86
N MET A 70 -16.92 1.96 2.12
CA MET A 70 -16.76 0.57 1.72
C MET A 70 -16.05 -0.19 2.82
N GLY A 71 -16.22 -1.52 2.85
CA GLY A 71 -15.56 -2.39 3.82
C GLY A 71 -14.03 -2.50 3.67
N ASN A 72 -13.44 -1.86 2.65
CA ASN A 72 -11.99 -1.66 2.58
C ASN A 72 -11.61 -0.45 1.72
N LEU A 73 -10.39 0.02 1.96
CA LEU A 73 -9.68 0.93 1.09
C LEU A 73 -8.24 0.44 0.94
N ARG A 74 -7.87 0.07 -0.29
CA ARG A 74 -6.54 -0.37 -0.65
C ARG A 74 -6.09 0.22 -1.97
N PHE A 75 -4.78 0.34 -2.14
CA PHE A 75 -4.18 0.43 -3.46
C PHE A 75 -3.59 -0.93 -3.83
N ILE A 76 -3.82 -1.37 -5.05
CA ILE A 76 -3.26 -2.62 -5.59
C ILE A 76 -2.44 -2.34 -6.84
N ALA A 77 -1.13 -2.63 -6.77
CA ALA A 77 -0.21 -2.68 -7.89
C ALA A 77 -0.24 -4.09 -8.50
N ARG A 78 -0.83 -4.22 -9.70
CA ARG A 78 -0.97 -5.51 -10.40
C ARG A 78 0.20 -5.70 -11.35
N LEU A 79 1.24 -6.36 -10.87
CA LEU A 79 2.49 -6.50 -11.59
C LEU A 79 2.49 -7.76 -12.47
N ALA A 80 3.09 -7.69 -13.65
CA ALA A 80 3.23 -8.80 -14.57
C ALA A 80 4.12 -9.88 -13.94
N ARG A 81 3.66 -11.13 -13.95
CA ARG A 81 4.34 -12.27 -13.30
C ARG A 81 5.73 -12.56 -13.85
N LYS A 82 5.97 -12.31 -15.15
CA LYS A 82 7.27 -12.61 -15.78
C LYS A 82 8.40 -11.71 -15.27
N PRO A 83 8.29 -10.37 -15.31
CA PRO A 83 9.35 -9.51 -14.76
C PRO A 83 9.36 -9.42 -13.23
N MET A 84 8.27 -9.80 -12.55
CA MET A 84 8.08 -9.73 -11.09
C MET A 84 7.56 -11.07 -10.54
N ASP A 85 8.38 -12.11 -10.59
CA ASP A 85 8.01 -13.51 -10.33
C ASP A 85 8.19 -13.96 -8.87
N ASN A 86 8.90 -13.17 -8.07
CA ASN A 86 9.14 -13.44 -6.66
C ASN A 86 8.05 -12.77 -5.81
N PRO A 87 7.19 -13.56 -5.13
CA PRO A 87 6.20 -13.04 -4.20
C PRO A 87 6.92 -12.57 -2.94
N MET A 88 6.19 -11.88 -2.07
CA MET A 88 6.76 -11.48 -0.78
C MET A 88 7.04 -12.70 0.12
N VAL A 89 6.13 -13.67 0.12
CA VAL A 89 6.31 -15.00 0.73
C VAL A 89 5.75 -16.08 -0.19
N PRO A 90 6.30 -17.31 -0.21
CA PRO A 90 5.81 -18.39 -1.07
C PRO A 90 4.32 -18.68 -0.94
N GLU A 91 3.78 -18.55 0.27
CA GLU A 91 2.39 -18.85 0.63
C GLU A 91 1.38 -17.80 0.12
N CYS A 92 1.84 -16.84 -0.69
CA CYS A 92 0.97 -15.95 -1.46
C CYS A 92 0.68 -16.47 -2.88
N LYS A 93 1.41 -17.49 -3.35
CA LYS A 93 1.19 -18.13 -4.66
C LYS A 93 0.05 -19.12 -4.58
N ILE A 94 -1.00 -18.89 -5.38
CA ILE A 94 -2.19 -19.76 -5.43
C ILE A 94 -2.34 -20.50 -6.77
N ASP A 95 -1.27 -20.52 -7.58
CA ASP A 95 -1.23 -21.19 -8.88
C ASP A 95 -1.58 -22.69 -8.73
N ASN A 96 -2.61 -23.14 -9.45
CA ASN A 96 -3.12 -24.53 -9.43
C ASN A 96 -3.61 -25.02 -8.04
N MET A 97 -4.01 -24.11 -7.15
CA MET A 97 -4.59 -24.45 -5.85
C MET A 97 -6.11 -24.36 -5.87
N THR A 98 -6.77 -25.05 -4.94
CA THR A 98 -8.24 -25.04 -4.78
C THR A 98 -8.63 -24.29 -3.51
N ALA A 99 -9.67 -23.47 -3.56
CA ALA A 99 -10.18 -22.79 -2.38
C ALA A 99 -10.69 -23.81 -1.34
N ILE A 100 -10.26 -23.64 -0.09
CA ILE A 100 -10.64 -24.49 1.04
C ILE A 100 -11.40 -23.72 2.13
N GLU A 101 -11.28 -22.39 2.15
CA GLU A 101 -12.09 -21.49 2.98
C GLU A 101 -12.43 -20.25 2.15
N GLY A 102 -13.74 -19.99 1.98
CA GLY A 102 -14.23 -18.87 1.19
C GLY A 102 -13.60 -18.80 -0.21
N HIS A 103 -12.97 -17.65 -0.50
CA HIS A 103 -12.30 -17.38 -1.77
C HIS A 103 -10.87 -16.81 -1.57
N ASP A 104 -10.29 -17.05 -0.40
CA ASP A 104 -9.04 -16.42 0.02
C ASP A 104 -8.08 -17.34 0.77
N VAL A 105 -8.48 -18.56 1.15
CA VAL A 105 -7.57 -19.63 1.58
C VAL A 105 -7.63 -20.78 0.59
N PHE A 106 -6.47 -21.19 0.11
CA PHE A 106 -6.30 -22.20 -0.91
C PHE A 106 -5.40 -23.32 -0.42
N ALA A 107 -5.54 -24.52 -0.97
CA ALA A 107 -4.61 -25.63 -0.77
C ALA A 107 -4.20 -26.28 -2.10
N ASP A 108 -2.96 -26.76 -2.16
CA ASP A 108 -2.51 -27.62 -3.26
C ASP A 108 -2.92 -29.09 -3.03
N SER A 109 -2.57 -29.97 -3.98
CA SER A 109 -2.86 -31.41 -3.87
C SER A 109 -2.14 -32.12 -2.72
N LYS A 110 -1.18 -31.47 -2.07
CA LYS A 110 -0.43 -31.98 -0.91
C LYS A 110 -0.95 -31.41 0.41
N GLY A 111 -1.95 -30.52 0.38
CA GLY A 111 -2.52 -29.88 1.55
C GLY A 111 -1.69 -28.69 2.08
N ILE A 112 -0.71 -28.19 1.32
CA ILE A 112 0.00 -26.95 1.67
C ILE A 112 -0.95 -25.78 1.39
N THR A 113 -1.15 -24.92 2.39
CA THR A 113 -2.08 -23.80 2.28
C THR A 113 -1.40 -22.52 1.81
N ALA A 114 -2.16 -21.68 1.11
CA ALA A 114 -1.75 -20.37 0.65
C ALA A 114 -2.90 -19.37 0.84
N SER A 115 -2.55 -18.13 1.17
CA SER A 115 -3.51 -17.04 1.32
C SER A 115 -2.81 -15.69 1.20
N LYS A 116 -3.50 -14.73 0.61
CA LYS A 116 -3.10 -13.31 0.67
C LYS A 116 -2.89 -12.82 2.10
N PHE A 117 -3.61 -13.36 3.09
CA PHE A 117 -3.49 -12.94 4.49
C PHE A 117 -2.19 -13.37 5.15
N TYR A 118 -1.51 -14.38 4.62
CA TYR A 118 -0.22 -14.85 5.15
C TYR A 118 0.92 -13.85 4.88
N SER A 119 0.69 -12.87 3.99
CA SER A 119 1.61 -11.76 3.76
C SER A 119 1.54 -10.66 4.83
N GLY A 120 0.51 -10.60 5.67
CA GLY A 120 0.31 -9.41 6.48
C GLY A 120 1.43 -9.16 7.48
N ILE A 121 1.78 -7.89 7.71
CA ILE A 121 2.75 -7.46 8.71
C ILE A 121 2.01 -6.53 9.69
N PRO A 122 2.27 -6.58 11.01
CA PRO A 122 1.70 -5.59 11.94
C PRO A 122 2.05 -4.17 11.48
N PHE A 123 1.08 -3.25 11.44
CA PHE A 123 1.27 -1.88 10.92
C PHE A 123 2.35 -1.07 11.66
N ILE A 124 2.66 -1.43 12.91
CA ILE A 124 3.80 -0.84 13.63
C ILE A 124 5.15 -1.20 12.99
N ASP A 125 5.27 -2.41 12.44
CA ASP A 125 6.48 -2.96 11.83
C ASP A 125 6.47 -2.82 10.30
N ASP A 126 5.29 -2.68 9.70
CA ASP A 126 5.11 -2.57 8.25
C ASP A 126 5.51 -1.19 7.74
N LYS A 127 6.81 -0.95 7.59
CA LYS A 127 7.35 0.31 7.03
C LYS A 127 7.69 0.20 5.55
N VAL A 128 8.05 -1.01 5.12
CA VAL A 128 8.40 -1.34 3.75
C VAL A 128 7.97 -2.77 3.48
N HIS A 129 7.23 -2.99 2.40
CA HIS A 129 6.93 -4.32 1.87
C HIS A 129 6.88 -4.29 0.35
N GLY A 130 7.19 -5.41 -0.29
CA GLY A 130 7.31 -5.42 -1.75
C GLY A 130 7.54 -6.79 -2.34
N VAL A 131 7.71 -6.78 -3.66
CA VAL A 131 7.94 -7.97 -4.46
C VAL A 131 9.09 -7.73 -5.42
N THR A 132 9.72 -8.80 -5.88
CA THR A 132 10.92 -8.73 -6.73
C THR A 132 10.77 -9.62 -7.96
N GLY A 133 11.76 -9.58 -8.84
CA GLY A 133 11.92 -10.49 -9.96
C GLY A 133 13.07 -10.06 -10.86
N ASP A 134 13.11 -10.59 -12.08
CA ASP A 134 14.17 -10.32 -13.07
C ASP A 134 14.34 -8.82 -13.38
N ALA A 135 13.27 -8.03 -13.28
CA ALA A 135 13.33 -6.59 -13.56
C ALA A 135 13.88 -5.75 -12.39
N GLY A 136 13.99 -6.32 -11.18
CA GLY A 136 14.37 -5.62 -9.96
C GLY A 136 13.30 -5.75 -8.86
N GLY A 137 13.07 -4.65 -8.12
CA GLY A 137 12.14 -4.63 -6.99
C GLY A 137 11.09 -3.54 -7.11
N VAL A 138 9.89 -3.82 -6.58
CA VAL A 138 8.80 -2.85 -6.42
C VAL A 138 8.32 -2.93 -4.98
N PHE A 139 8.40 -1.80 -4.26
CA PHE A 139 8.11 -1.75 -2.83
C PHE A 139 7.15 -0.62 -2.50
N PHE A 140 6.19 -0.88 -1.63
CA PHE A 140 5.54 0.18 -0.86
C PHE A 140 6.47 0.64 0.25
N ILE A 141 6.56 1.95 0.42
CA ILE A 141 7.16 2.62 1.57
C ILE A 141 6.10 3.47 2.23
N MET A 142 5.91 3.25 3.52
CA MET A 142 4.96 3.99 4.34
C MET A 142 5.71 5.11 5.05
N SER A 143 5.20 6.34 4.94
CA SER A 143 5.68 7.42 5.82
C SER A 143 5.35 7.11 7.28
N ASP A 144 5.98 7.83 8.21
CA ASP A 144 5.69 7.74 9.65
C ASP A 144 4.21 7.99 10.00
N TYR A 145 3.46 8.60 9.09
CA TYR A 145 2.07 9.00 9.26
C TYR A 145 1.09 8.18 8.41
N ALA A 146 1.58 7.23 7.61
CA ALA A 146 0.78 6.52 6.62
C ALA A 146 -0.45 5.82 7.22
N TYR A 147 -0.31 5.30 8.45
CA TYR A 147 -1.35 4.55 9.16
C TYR A 147 -2.19 5.40 10.13
N GLU A 148 -2.04 6.73 10.17
CA GLU A 148 -2.77 7.57 11.14
C GLU A 148 -4.30 7.53 10.99
N ARG A 149 -4.77 7.30 9.75
CA ARG A 149 -6.19 7.12 9.40
C ARG A 149 -6.57 5.66 9.20
N SER A 150 -5.64 4.74 9.35
CA SER A 150 -5.97 3.31 9.37
C SER A 150 -6.79 2.96 10.62
N VAL A 151 -7.28 1.72 10.67
CA VAL A 151 -8.09 1.18 11.78
C VAL A 151 -7.43 -0.08 12.34
N GLY A 152 -7.66 -0.36 13.63
CA GLY A 152 -7.17 -1.55 14.34
C GLY A 152 -5.87 -1.34 15.13
N GLY A 153 -5.33 -0.11 15.15
CA GLY A 153 -4.13 0.21 15.92
C GLY A 153 -2.83 -0.48 15.43
N PRO A 154 -1.76 -0.44 16.25
CA PRO A 154 -0.40 -0.80 15.81
C PRO A 154 -0.22 -2.28 15.44
N PHE A 155 -1.05 -3.18 16.01
CA PHE A 155 -0.93 -4.63 15.80
C PHE A 155 -1.85 -5.15 14.70
N PHE A 156 -2.67 -4.28 14.09
CA PHE A 156 -3.46 -4.65 12.93
C PHE A 156 -2.54 -5.06 11.78
N ARG A 157 -2.96 -6.05 11.01
CA ARG A 157 -2.24 -6.56 9.83
C ARG A 157 -3.25 -6.88 8.74
N ASP A 158 -2.86 -6.70 7.50
CA ASP A 158 -3.74 -6.91 6.35
C ASP A 158 -2.97 -7.53 5.18
N MET A 159 -3.64 -7.81 4.07
CA MET A 159 -3.01 -8.36 2.87
C MET A 159 -2.01 -7.37 2.24
N ASN A 160 -0.78 -7.84 2.05
CA ASN A 160 0.31 -7.12 1.39
C ASN A 160 0.64 -7.72 0.01
N ASN A 161 0.40 -9.01 -0.20
CA ASN A 161 0.67 -9.67 -1.48
C ASN A 161 -0.26 -10.86 -1.77
N GLN A 162 -0.59 -11.06 -3.05
CA GLN A 162 -1.16 -12.30 -3.58
C GLN A 162 -0.63 -12.53 -5.00
N CYS A 163 -0.45 -13.77 -5.39
CA CYS A 163 -0.02 -14.12 -6.73
C CYS A 163 -1.11 -14.93 -7.44
N THR A 164 -1.78 -14.27 -8.37
CA THR A 164 -2.78 -14.82 -9.28
C THR A 164 -2.26 -14.74 -10.72
N GLU A 165 -3.07 -14.28 -11.68
CA GLU A 165 -2.63 -13.85 -13.00
C GLU A 165 -1.61 -12.68 -12.95
N ALA A 166 -1.51 -11.99 -11.81
CA ALA A 166 -0.54 -10.94 -11.52
C ALA A 166 0.19 -11.22 -10.20
N ASN A 167 1.37 -10.62 -10.01
CA ASN A 167 1.95 -10.45 -8.68
C ASN A 167 1.32 -9.18 -8.07
N GLU A 168 0.28 -9.37 -7.28
CA GLU A 168 -0.58 -8.32 -6.73
C GLU A 168 0.04 -7.77 -5.44
N LEU A 169 0.80 -6.70 -5.55
CA LEU A 169 1.35 -5.97 -4.40
C LEU A 169 0.28 -4.98 -3.89
N THR A 170 -0.06 -5.02 -2.61
CA THR A 170 -1.21 -4.30 -2.05
C THR A 170 -0.81 -3.51 -0.81
N LEU A 171 -1.31 -2.29 -0.68
CA LEU A 171 -1.34 -1.55 0.57
C LEU A 171 -2.80 -1.33 0.99
N CYS A 172 -3.21 -1.97 2.08
CA CYS A 172 -4.49 -1.71 2.73
C CYS A 172 -4.38 -0.50 3.66
N MET A 173 -5.10 0.57 3.34
CA MET A 173 -5.26 1.73 4.22
C MET A 173 -6.21 1.39 5.38
N PHE A 174 -7.27 0.64 5.11
CA PHE A 174 -8.12 0.00 6.11
C PHE A 174 -8.93 -1.15 5.50
N SER A 175 -9.47 -2.01 6.35
CA SER A 175 -10.44 -3.02 5.97
C SER A 175 -11.31 -3.44 7.15
N ASP A 176 -12.37 -4.21 6.88
CA ASP A 176 -13.15 -4.95 7.86
C ASP A 176 -12.48 -6.28 8.29
N HIS A 177 -11.25 -6.58 7.83
CA HIS A 177 -10.54 -7.80 8.21
C HIS A 177 -10.13 -7.75 9.68
N THR A 178 -10.96 -8.31 10.57
CA THR A 178 -10.77 -8.25 12.04
C THR A 178 -10.80 -6.83 12.62
N ARG A 179 -11.53 -5.90 11.98
CA ARG A 179 -11.68 -4.51 12.47
C ARG A 179 -12.45 -4.45 13.79
N PHE A 180 -11.97 -3.62 14.70
CA PHE A 180 -12.62 -3.34 15.99
C PHE A 180 -12.66 -1.83 16.34
N GLU A 181 -12.22 -0.96 15.43
CA GLU A 181 -12.32 0.50 15.56
C GLU A 181 -13.18 1.08 14.44
N ASP A 182 -13.82 2.22 14.68
CA ASP A 182 -14.56 2.96 13.67
C ASP A 182 -13.66 3.51 12.55
N TYR A 183 -14.22 3.71 11.36
CA TYR A 183 -13.50 4.30 10.24
C TYR A 183 -13.07 5.73 10.54
N ARG A 184 -11.81 6.04 10.19
CA ARG A 184 -11.27 7.40 10.25
C ARG A 184 -11.27 7.99 8.85
N TYR A 185 -12.20 8.90 8.57
CA TYR A 185 -12.27 9.62 7.30
C TYR A 185 -11.10 10.60 7.12
N GLY A 186 -10.87 11.07 5.91
CA GLY A 186 -9.84 12.05 5.59
C GLY A 186 -8.68 11.47 4.78
N PHE A 187 -7.49 12.03 5.00
CA PHE A 187 -6.29 11.75 4.23
C PHE A 187 -5.55 10.50 4.74
N HIS A 188 -5.44 9.47 3.88
CA HIS A 188 -4.61 8.29 4.08
C HIS A 188 -3.26 8.44 3.38
N GLY A 189 -2.20 8.02 4.07
CA GLY A 189 -0.82 8.16 3.62
C GLY A 189 -0.10 9.36 4.24
N PRO A 190 0.91 9.92 3.56
CA PRO A 190 1.38 9.51 2.25
C PRO A 190 2.11 8.17 2.31
N TYR A 191 2.09 7.48 1.17
CA TYR A 191 2.84 6.26 0.92
C TYR A 191 3.43 6.37 -0.48
N ALA A 192 4.46 5.59 -0.78
CA ALA A 192 5.16 5.63 -2.04
C ALA A 192 5.33 4.23 -2.62
N LEU A 193 5.33 4.12 -3.94
CA LEU A 193 5.71 2.92 -4.67
C LEU A 193 7.05 3.19 -5.36
N ILE A 194 8.11 2.55 -4.89
CA ILE A 194 9.48 2.71 -5.40
C ILE A 194 9.88 1.50 -6.26
N PHE A 195 10.63 1.77 -7.33
CA PHE A 195 11.14 0.78 -8.27
C PHE A 195 12.67 0.75 -8.20
N ASN A 196 13.31 -0.35 -7.83
CA ASN A 196 14.77 -0.38 -7.63
C ASN A 196 15.43 -1.67 -8.15
N ASP A 197 16.67 -1.93 -7.74
CA ASP A 197 17.49 -3.09 -8.17
C ASP A 197 17.07 -4.42 -7.54
N GLY A 198 16.04 -4.44 -6.69
CA GLY A 198 15.56 -5.63 -5.97
C GLY A 198 15.95 -5.66 -4.50
N LYS A 199 16.85 -4.78 -4.04
CA LYS A 199 17.16 -4.66 -2.62
C LYS A 199 16.03 -3.96 -1.89
N GLN A 200 15.68 -4.43 -0.70
CA GLN A 200 14.68 -3.74 0.12
C GLN A 200 15.18 -2.32 0.47
N PRO A 201 14.43 -1.27 0.13
CA PRO A 201 14.79 0.11 0.44
C PRO A 201 14.56 0.42 1.92
N ALA A 202 15.15 1.51 2.39
CA ALA A 202 14.84 2.12 3.67
C ALA A 202 13.78 3.21 3.51
N VAL A 203 13.04 3.52 4.58
CA VAL A 203 12.07 4.65 4.59
C VAL A 203 12.76 5.96 4.23
N THR A 204 14.02 6.14 4.64
CA THR A 204 14.84 7.33 4.35
C THR A 204 15.25 7.49 2.89
N ASP A 205 15.02 6.47 2.04
CA ASP A 205 15.27 6.57 0.59
C ASP A 205 14.19 7.39 -0.13
N VAL A 206 13.11 7.74 0.57
CA VAL A 206 11.96 8.48 0.04
C VAL A 206 11.72 9.73 0.88
N ASP A 207 11.74 10.89 0.23
CA ASP A 207 11.46 12.17 0.87
C ASP A 207 9.95 12.41 0.88
N PHE A 208 9.30 12.22 2.04
CA PHE A 208 7.89 12.56 2.22
C PHE A 208 7.68 14.01 2.70
N ASP A 209 8.72 14.78 3.01
CA ASP A 209 8.58 16.11 3.60
C ASP A 209 8.04 17.13 2.60
N PHE A 210 8.24 16.93 1.29
CA PHE A 210 7.65 17.82 0.28
C PHE A 210 6.11 17.84 0.30
N PHE A 211 5.45 16.81 0.86
CA PHE A 211 3.98 16.84 1.05
C PHE A 211 3.53 18.01 1.93
N GLN A 212 4.41 18.51 2.81
CA GLN A 212 4.14 19.68 3.66
C GLN A 212 3.96 20.97 2.85
N ASP A 213 4.61 21.07 1.70
CA ASP A 213 4.62 22.25 0.83
C ASP A 213 3.52 22.19 -0.24
N LEU A 214 2.91 21.01 -0.40
CA LEU A 214 1.66 20.87 -1.14
C LEU A 214 0.56 21.50 -0.30
N ASN A 215 -0.35 22.26 -0.93
CA ASN A 215 -1.58 22.81 -0.30
C ASN A 215 -2.57 21.71 0.16
N SER A 216 -2.04 20.51 0.45
CA SER A 216 -2.72 19.32 0.93
C SER A 216 -3.18 19.50 2.37
N GLN A 217 -4.17 18.72 2.77
CA GLN A 217 -4.77 18.76 4.11
C GLN A 217 -3.82 18.26 5.22
N VAL A 218 -2.56 17.97 4.90
CA VAL A 218 -1.56 17.43 5.82
C VAL A 218 -0.38 18.38 5.93
N SER A 219 -0.19 18.95 7.11
CA SER A 219 1.01 19.72 7.46
C SER A 219 1.67 19.06 8.66
N TYR A 220 2.85 18.46 8.45
CA TYR A 220 3.63 17.87 9.55
C TYR A 220 4.12 18.94 10.54
N ARG A 221 4.38 20.17 10.08
CA ARG A 221 4.84 21.30 10.93
C ARG A 221 3.82 21.74 11.98
N LYS A 222 2.56 21.37 11.83
CA LYS A 222 1.50 21.65 12.83
C LYS A 222 1.32 20.52 13.84
N ARG A 223 2.09 19.44 13.74
CA ARG A 223 2.01 18.29 14.64
C ARG A 223 2.89 18.50 15.86
N SER A 224 2.47 17.93 16.98
CA SER A 224 3.24 17.91 18.24
C SER A 224 3.51 16.46 18.64
N VAL A 225 4.59 16.27 19.40
CA VAL A 225 4.96 14.97 19.96
C VAL A 225 4.67 15.01 21.46
N ALA A 226 4.16 13.90 22.00
CA ALA A 226 3.99 13.72 23.43
C ALA A 226 5.12 12.81 23.98
N PRO A 227 6.29 13.36 24.33
CA PRO A 227 7.38 12.57 24.91
C PRO A 227 7.05 12.21 26.36
N GLY A 228 7.35 10.97 26.75
CA GLY A 228 7.23 10.53 28.13
C GLY A 228 7.76 9.11 28.28
N PRO A 229 8.41 8.78 29.41
CA PRO A 229 8.84 7.41 29.67
C PRO A 229 7.61 6.53 29.88
N VAL A 230 7.56 5.38 29.22
CA VAL A 230 6.66 4.30 29.61
C VAL A 230 7.39 3.49 30.68
N LEU A 231 6.96 3.60 31.93
CA LEU A 231 7.40 2.68 32.97
C LEU A 231 6.81 1.31 32.63
N LEU A 232 7.68 0.33 32.33
CA LEU A 232 7.26 -1.04 32.06
C LEU A 232 6.39 -1.53 33.24
N PRO A 233 5.18 -2.05 33.00
CA PRO A 233 4.46 -2.73 34.06
C PRO A 233 5.34 -3.91 34.51
N THR A 234 5.71 -3.91 35.79
CA THR A 234 6.37 -5.04 36.43
C THR A 234 5.59 -6.31 36.12
N ARG A 235 6.25 -7.35 35.62
CA ARG A 235 5.66 -8.69 35.46
C ARG A 235 4.86 -9.00 36.72
N MET A 236 3.56 -9.21 36.60
CA MET A 236 2.86 -10.01 37.62
C MET A 236 3.53 -11.37 37.57
N ALA A 237 4.29 -11.68 38.62
CA ALA A 237 4.74 -13.03 38.87
C ALA A 237 3.47 -13.87 39.13
N CYS A 238 3.15 -14.75 38.19
CA CYS A 238 2.35 -15.93 38.46
C CYS A 238 3.30 -17.07 38.83
#